data_AF-A0A7W6DCJ6-F1
#
_entry.id   AF-A0A7W6DCJ6-F1
#
_cell.length_a   1.000
_cell.length_b   1.000
_cell.length_c   1.000
_cell.angle_alpha   90.00
_cell.angle_beta   90.00
_cell.angle_gamma   90.00
#
_symmetry.space_group_name_H-M   'P 1'
#
loop_
_entity.id
_entity.type
_entity.pdbx_description
1 polymer ?
#
loop_
_entity_poly.entity_id
_entity_poly.type
_entity_poly.pdbx_seq_one_letter_code
_entity_poly.pdbx_strand_id
1 'polypeptide(L)'
;MAEELKSIPNPYEAQAEEDGLEFLNRIGEKINAAVSVKSQRLVVVLKGAGQSVGGVQLDLVVVTNGKNILSYEVTLKDEPKHGEVEASYYDRKKNSREVTTAGTGMEGPKFVIPTPFQNKEDAQRATDAKVKELVRAQADASFVIDGAPFAQAEA
;
A
#
# COMPACT_ATOMS: atom_id res chain seq x y z
N MET A 1 -2.52 -15.01 -7.23
CA MET A 1 -2.04 -14.50 -5.94
C MET A 1 -0.55 -14.29 -6.09
N ALA A 2 -0.04 -13.09 -5.84
CA ALA A 2 1.39 -12.79 -6.02
C ALA A 2 2.23 -13.68 -5.12
N GLU A 3 3.29 -14.29 -5.66
CA GLU A 3 4.14 -15.27 -4.97
C GLU A 3 4.82 -14.66 -3.72
N GLU A 4 5.08 -13.35 -3.78
CA GLU A 4 5.61 -12.54 -2.67
C GLU A 4 4.67 -12.48 -1.45
N LEU A 5 3.35 -12.52 -1.64
CA LEU A 5 2.39 -12.49 -0.52
C LEU A 5 2.30 -13.84 0.20
N LYS A 6 2.56 -14.93 -0.52
CA LYS A 6 2.45 -16.29 0.02
C LYS A 6 3.58 -16.63 0.99
N SER A 7 4.74 -15.99 0.83
CA SER A 7 5.93 -16.23 1.65
C SER A 7 5.96 -15.42 2.94
N ILE A 8 5.02 -14.50 3.15
CA ILE A 8 4.99 -13.63 4.34
C ILE A 8 4.39 -14.40 5.52
N PRO A 9 5.16 -14.73 6.57
CA PRO A 9 4.61 -15.34 7.76
C PRO A 9 3.80 -14.31 8.55
N ASN A 10 2.59 -14.68 8.96
CA ASN A 10 1.81 -13.95 9.95
C ASN A 10 1.71 -14.79 11.23
N PRO A 11 2.62 -14.61 12.21
CA PRO A 11 2.69 -15.48 13.38
C PRO A 11 1.51 -15.31 14.34
N TYR A 12 1.01 -14.07 14.49
CA TYR A 12 -0.13 -13.78 15.37
C TYR A 12 -0.76 -12.42 15.03
N GLU A 13 -2.06 -12.42 14.80
CA GLU A 13 -2.90 -11.22 14.76
C GLU A 13 -4.17 -11.47 15.56
N ALA A 14 -4.41 -10.61 16.55
CA ALA A 14 -5.67 -10.62 17.28
C ALA A 14 -6.70 -9.82 16.48
N GLN A 15 -7.89 -10.38 16.29
CA GLN A 15 -9.07 -9.62 15.88
C GLN A 15 -9.73 -9.08 17.16
N ALA A 16 -9.77 -7.76 17.33
CA ALA A 16 -10.29 -7.13 18.54
C ALA A 16 -11.39 -6.13 18.20
N GLU A 17 -12.64 -6.47 18.53
CA GLU A 17 -13.83 -5.62 18.35
C GLU A 17 -13.97 -4.99 16.95
N GLU A 18 -13.46 -5.67 15.91
CA GLU A 18 -13.46 -5.23 14.50
C GLU A 18 -14.19 -6.25 13.63
N ASP A 19 -14.84 -5.80 12.54
CA ASP A 19 -15.46 -6.70 11.57
C ASP A 19 -14.39 -7.46 10.77
N GLY A 20 -14.74 -8.62 10.22
CA GLY A 20 -13.84 -9.45 9.43
C GLY A 20 -13.26 -8.71 8.22
N LEU A 21 -14.01 -7.80 7.59
CA LEU A 21 -13.50 -6.99 6.48
C LEU A 21 -12.49 -5.93 6.96
N GLU A 22 -12.73 -5.30 8.10
CA GLU A 22 -11.82 -4.34 8.71
C GLU A 22 -10.51 -5.01 9.13
N PHE A 23 -10.60 -6.20 9.74
CA PHE A 23 -9.46 -7.03 10.08
C PHE A 23 -8.59 -7.35 8.86
N LEU A 24 -9.23 -7.75 7.75
CA LEU A 24 -8.54 -8.04 6.51
C LEU A 24 -7.89 -6.79 5.88
N ASN A 25 -8.58 -5.66 5.91
CA ASN A 25 -8.01 -4.39 5.43
C ASN A 25 -6.79 -3.98 6.26
N ARG A 26 -6.86 -4.10 7.59
CA ARG A 26 -5.76 -3.81 8.51
C ARG A 26 -4.55 -4.71 8.26
N ILE A 27 -4.77 -6.00 7.99
CA ILE A 27 -3.68 -6.91 7.59
C ILE A 27 -3.11 -6.50 6.22
N GLY A 28 -3.98 -6.17 5.26
CA GLY A 28 -3.58 -5.69 3.94
C GLY A 28 -2.69 -4.45 4.02
N GLU A 29 -3.06 -3.45 4.83
CA GLU A 29 -2.26 -2.25 5.04
C GLU A 29 -0.87 -2.54 5.58
N LYS A 30 -0.74 -3.45 6.55
CA LYS A 30 0.56 -3.86 7.12
C LYS A 30 1.53 -4.42 6.07
N ILE A 31 1.01 -5.07 5.03
CA ILE A 31 1.82 -5.68 3.95
C ILE A 31 1.73 -4.90 2.63
N ASN A 32 1.15 -3.69 2.63
CA ASN A 32 0.87 -2.89 1.42
C ASN A 32 0.10 -3.69 0.35
N ALA A 33 -0.92 -4.43 0.75
CA ALA A 33 -1.84 -5.15 -0.11
C ALA A 33 -3.27 -4.58 -0.05
N ALA A 34 -3.95 -4.58 -1.19
CA ALA A 34 -5.39 -4.36 -1.27
C ALA A 34 -6.10 -5.70 -1.10
N VAL A 35 -7.15 -5.69 -0.29
CA VAL A 35 -8.00 -6.86 -0.05
C VAL A 35 -9.40 -6.55 -0.57
N SER A 36 -9.94 -7.46 -1.37
CA SER A 36 -11.32 -7.36 -1.87
C SER A 36 -11.97 -8.73 -1.98
N VAL A 37 -13.30 -8.77 -1.94
CA VAL A 37 -14.06 -10.01 -2.14
C VAL A 37 -14.71 -9.94 -3.53
N LYS A 38 -14.29 -10.83 -4.44
CA LYS A 38 -14.83 -10.93 -5.80
C LYS A 38 -15.27 -12.36 -6.07
N SER A 39 -16.50 -12.54 -6.56
CA SER A 39 -17.04 -13.86 -6.93
C SER A 39 -16.87 -14.93 -5.83
N GLN A 40 -17.20 -14.58 -4.58
CA GLN A 40 -17.06 -15.44 -3.39
C GLN A 40 -15.62 -15.89 -3.09
N ARG A 41 -14.62 -15.18 -3.62
CA ARG A 41 -13.20 -15.42 -3.34
C ARG A 41 -12.58 -14.19 -2.72
N LEU A 42 -11.70 -14.42 -1.76
CA LEU A 42 -10.83 -13.38 -1.21
C LEU A 42 -9.71 -13.14 -2.23
N VAL A 43 -9.57 -11.89 -2.64
CA VAL A 43 -8.55 -11.42 -3.57
C VAL A 43 -7.62 -10.50 -2.80
N VAL A 44 -6.33 -10.83 -2.81
CA VAL A 44 -5.27 -10.06 -2.16
C VAL A 44 -4.18 -9.78 -3.18
N VAL A 45 -3.90 -8.49 -3.40
CA VAL A 45 -2.84 -8.04 -4.31
C VAL A 45 -2.02 -6.94 -3.72
N LEU A 46 -0.74 -6.91 -4.09
CA LEU A 46 0.14 -5.81 -3.72
C LEU A 46 -0.34 -4.52 -4.38
N LYS A 47 -0.56 -3.49 -3.57
CA LYS A 47 -0.93 -2.17 -4.08
C LYS A 47 0.22 -1.66 -4.94
N GLY A 48 -0.11 -1.06 -6.09
CA GLY A 48 0.82 -0.44 -7.04
C GLY A 48 1.78 -1.41 -7.73
N ALA A 49 1.46 -2.70 -7.76
CA ALA A 49 2.23 -3.69 -8.51
C ALA A 49 1.84 -3.71 -10.00
N GLY A 50 0.67 -3.15 -10.36
CA GLY A 50 0.18 -3.18 -11.74
C GLY A 50 -0.06 -4.61 -12.24
N GLN A 51 -0.39 -5.52 -11.32
CA GLN A 51 -0.65 -6.92 -11.60
C GLN A 51 -2.13 -7.24 -11.44
N SER A 52 -2.62 -8.17 -12.25
CA SER A 52 -3.92 -8.82 -12.08
C SER A 52 -3.89 -9.85 -10.94
N VAL A 53 -5.06 -10.34 -10.55
CA VAL A 53 -5.25 -11.39 -9.53
C VAL A 53 -4.39 -12.63 -9.81
N GLY A 54 -4.17 -12.91 -11.09
CA GLY A 54 -3.34 -14.03 -11.58
C GLY A 54 -1.83 -13.81 -11.47
N GLY A 55 -1.37 -12.63 -11.07
CA GLY A 55 0.05 -12.24 -11.12
C GLY A 55 0.53 -11.82 -12.51
N VAL A 56 -0.38 -11.74 -13.50
CA VAL A 56 -0.05 -11.26 -14.84
C VAL A 56 -0.01 -9.74 -14.82
N GLN A 57 1.06 -9.17 -15.36
CA GLN A 57 1.20 -7.71 -15.50
C GLN A 57 0.09 -7.16 -16.39
N LEU A 58 -0.57 -6.09 -15.93
CA LEU A 58 -1.64 -5.45 -16.69
C LEU A 58 -1.07 -4.74 -17.91
N ASP A 59 -1.85 -4.73 -18.99
CA ASP A 59 -1.51 -3.98 -20.20
C ASP A 59 -1.46 -2.48 -19.93
N LEU A 60 -0.54 -1.81 -20.59
CA LEU A 60 -0.38 -0.36 -20.49
C LEU A 60 -1.54 0.36 -21.18
N VAL A 61 -2.25 1.20 -20.44
CA VAL A 61 -3.24 2.12 -21.01
C VAL A 61 -2.53 3.39 -21.47
N VAL A 62 -2.44 3.60 -22.78
CA VAL A 62 -1.83 4.80 -23.37
C VAL A 62 -2.84 5.94 -23.36
N VAL A 63 -2.53 7.01 -22.62
CA VAL A 63 -3.34 8.21 -22.51
C VAL A 63 -2.58 9.37 -23.15
N THR A 64 -3.13 10.02 -24.19
CA THR A 64 -2.42 11.03 -25.00
C THR A 64 -3.33 12.18 -25.41
N ASN A 65 -2.87 13.41 -25.13
CA ASN A 65 -3.56 14.64 -25.52
C ASN A 65 -3.67 14.75 -27.05
N GLY A 66 -4.85 15.11 -27.57
CA GLY A 66 -5.13 15.22 -28.99
C GLY A 66 -5.42 13.89 -29.70
N LYS A 67 -5.45 12.76 -28.96
CA LYS A 67 -5.85 11.45 -29.50
C LYS A 67 -7.07 10.88 -28.80
N ASN A 68 -6.99 10.69 -27.49
CA ASN A 68 -8.00 9.93 -26.74
C ASN A 68 -8.42 10.58 -25.42
N ILE A 69 -7.82 11.69 -25.00
CA ILE A 69 -8.22 12.40 -23.78
C ILE A 69 -9.35 13.38 -24.10
N LEU A 70 -10.48 13.22 -23.42
CA LEU A 70 -11.62 14.14 -23.44
C LEU A 70 -11.46 15.25 -22.38
N SER A 71 -11.10 14.85 -21.16
CA SER A 71 -10.80 15.76 -20.05
C SER A 71 -9.82 15.10 -19.08
N TYR A 72 -9.12 15.91 -18.30
CA TYR A 72 -8.24 15.42 -17.25
C TYR A 72 -8.26 16.37 -16.04
N GLU A 73 -8.06 15.81 -14.87
CA GLU A 73 -7.86 16.53 -13.62
C GLU A 73 -6.64 15.92 -12.94
N VAL A 74 -5.68 16.76 -12.57
CA VAL A 74 -4.49 16.33 -11.82
C VAL A 74 -4.41 17.19 -10.58
N THR A 75 -4.49 16.54 -9.42
CA THR A 75 -4.38 17.16 -8.12
C THR A 75 -3.04 16.78 -7.52
N LEU A 76 -2.17 17.78 -7.34
CA LEU A 76 -0.96 17.64 -6.55
C LEU A 76 -1.26 18.13 -5.14
N LYS A 77 -1.16 17.25 -4.15
CA LYS A 77 -1.34 17.63 -2.74
C LYS A 77 -0.02 18.16 -2.19
N ASP A 78 -0.08 19.34 -1.58
CA ASP A 78 1.06 19.96 -0.90
C ASP A 78 1.05 19.77 0.63
N GLU A 79 0.00 19.12 1.15
CA GLU A 79 -0.15 18.73 2.55
C GLU A 79 0.98 17.79 3.02
N PRO A 80 1.28 17.73 4.34
CA PRO A 80 2.64 17.60 4.84
C PRO A 80 3.36 16.39 4.25
N LYS A 81 4.33 16.70 3.40
CA LYS A 81 5.31 15.76 2.90
C LYS A 81 6.11 15.26 4.08
N HIS A 82 5.95 14.00 4.45
CA HIS A 82 6.76 13.38 5.49
C HIS A 82 8.04 12.86 4.84
N GLY A 83 9.21 13.31 5.29
CA GLY A 83 10.48 12.89 4.68
C GLY A 83 10.95 11.49 5.09
N GLU A 84 10.49 11.04 6.26
CA GLU A 84 10.84 9.75 6.83
C GLU A 84 9.65 9.17 7.58
N VAL A 85 9.51 7.85 7.56
CA VAL A 85 8.58 7.10 8.40
C VAL A 85 9.38 6.35 9.45
N GLU A 86 8.93 6.39 10.70
CA GLU A 86 9.47 5.58 11.80
C GLU A 86 8.43 4.60 12.32
N ALA A 87 8.85 3.36 12.53
CA ALA A 87 8.13 2.35 13.28
C ALA A 87 8.99 1.88 14.46
N SER A 88 8.35 1.65 15.60
CA SER A 88 9.03 1.09 16.77
C SER A 88 8.73 -0.40 16.93
N TYR A 89 9.68 -1.18 17.43
CA TYR A 89 9.49 -2.58 17.79
C TYR A 89 10.14 -2.92 19.12
N TYR A 90 9.70 -4.01 19.73
CA TYR A 90 10.27 -4.47 20.99
C TYR A 90 11.21 -5.65 20.77
N ASP A 91 12.51 -5.44 20.97
CA ASP A 91 13.50 -6.53 20.89
C ASP A 91 13.54 -7.30 22.22
N ARG A 92 12.92 -8.48 22.25
CA ARG A 92 12.91 -9.37 23.43
C ARG A 92 14.30 -9.88 23.82
N LYS A 93 15.27 -9.89 22.90
CA LYS A 93 16.65 -10.31 23.21
C LYS A 93 17.42 -9.24 23.96
N LYS A 94 17.18 -7.97 23.61
CA LYS A 94 17.82 -6.80 24.22
C LYS A 94 17.01 -6.16 25.34
N ASN A 95 15.74 -6.57 25.50
CA ASN A 95 14.78 -6.02 26.46
C ASN A 95 14.57 -4.50 26.30
N SER A 96 14.62 -4.01 25.06
CA SER A 96 14.56 -2.59 24.72
C SER A 96 13.63 -2.31 23.55
N ARG A 97 13.09 -1.08 23.50
CA ARG A 97 12.35 -0.57 22.34
C ARG A 97 13.37 -0.04 21.33
N GLU A 98 13.36 -0.62 20.14
CA GLU A 98 14.17 -0.18 19.01
C GLU A 98 13.27 0.46 17.95
N VAL A 99 13.87 1.23 17.05
CA VAL A 99 13.16 1.92 15.97
C VAL A 99 13.75 1.54 14.62
N THR A 100 12.88 1.50 13.62
CA THR A 100 13.21 1.29 12.22
C THR A 100 12.69 2.49 11.45
N THR A 101 13.48 2.99 10.51
CA THR A 101 13.08 4.11 9.68
C THR A 101 13.22 3.81 8.20
N ALA A 102 12.41 4.46 7.38
CA ALA A 102 12.53 4.44 5.92
C ALA A 102 12.23 5.82 5.35
N GLY A 103 13.04 6.24 4.39
CA GLY A 103 12.89 7.52 3.72
C GLY A 103 11.81 7.46 2.65
N THR A 104 11.02 8.52 2.54
CA THR A 104 10.01 8.67 1.47
C THR A 104 10.58 9.30 0.20
N GLY A 105 11.80 9.87 0.28
CA GLY A 105 12.39 10.68 -0.79
C GLY A 105 11.84 12.12 -0.86
N MET A 106 10.99 12.50 0.10
CA MET A 106 10.46 13.86 0.22
C MET A 106 11.18 14.64 1.33
N GLU A 107 11.01 15.97 1.34
CA GLU A 107 11.46 16.80 2.46
C GLU A 107 10.30 17.09 3.41
N GLY A 108 10.54 16.95 4.71
CA GLY A 108 9.61 17.36 5.76
C GLY A 108 9.70 16.50 7.03
N PRO A 109 8.75 16.63 7.97
CA PRO A 109 8.85 16.01 9.29
C PRO A 109 8.73 14.49 9.25
N LYS A 110 9.32 13.83 10.26
CA LYS A 110 9.16 12.38 10.45
C LYS A 110 7.72 12.02 10.78
N PHE A 111 7.17 11.04 10.09
CA PHE A 111 5.92 10.38 10.45
C PHE A 111 6.22 9.22 11.40
N VAL A 112 5.64 9.24 12.60
CA VAL A 112 5.83 8.17 13.59
C VAL A 112 4.58 7.29 13.62
N ILE A 113 4.76 6.00 13.36
CA ILE A 113 3.70 5.00 13.56
C ILE A 113 3.51 4.82 15.06
N PRO A 114 2.33 5.14 15.62
CA PRO A 114 2.11 5.16 17.07
C PRO A 114 2.21 3.76 17.69
N THR A 115 1.81 2.74 16.95
CA THR A 115 1.73 1.36 17.44
C THR A 115 3.09 0.66 17.33
N PRO A 116 3.61 0.07 18.42
CA PRO A 116 4.82 -0.74 18.36
C PRO A 116 4.55 -2.13 17.75
N PHE A 117 5.54 -2.65 17.03
CA PHE A 117 5.51 -3.98 16.40
C PHE A 117 6.23 -5.04 17.25
N GLN A 118 5.92 -6.31 16.98
CA GLN A 118 6.46 -7.43 17.75
C GLN A 118 7.91 -7.78 17.39
N ASN A 119 8.31 -7.54 16.14
CA ASN A 119 9.64 -7.85 15.63
C ASN A 119 10.09 -6.77 14.63
N LYS A 120 11.36 -6.85 14.23
CA LYS A 120 11.98 -5.89 13.32
C LYS A 120 11.41 -6.01 11.90
N GLU A 121 11.14 -7.23 11.45
CA GLU A 121 10.68 -7.51 10.09
C GLU A 121 9.27 -6.96 9.80
N ASP A 122 8.37 -7.02 10.78
CA ASP A 122 7.02 -6.44 10.73
C ASP A 122 7.10 -4.92 10.78
N ALA A 123 7.98 -4.37 11.64
CA ALA A 123 8.20 -2.93 11.70
C ALA A 123 8.73 -2.38 10.38
N GLN A 124 9.74 -3.02 9.78
CA GLN A 124 10.28 -2.62 8.48
C GLN A 124 9.20 -2.67 7.38
N ARG A 125 8.44 -3.77 7.29
CA ARG A 125 7.37 -3.91 6.30
C ARG A 125 6.29 -2.83 6.45
N ALA A 126 5.87 -2.55 7.68
CA ALA A 126 4.89 -1.50 7.95
C ALA A 126 5.43 -0.10 7.59
N THR A 127 6.72 0.17 7.87
CA THR A 127 7.37 1.41 7.46
C THR A 127 7.40 1.54 5.94
N ASP A 128 7.85 0.50 5.22
CA ASP A 128 7.94 0.49 3.75
C ASP A 128 6.54 0.62 3.11
N ALA A 129 5.53 -0.03 3.70
CA ALA A 129 4.14 0.07 3.30
C ALA A 129 3.62 1.50 3.44
N LYS A 130 3.90 2.14 4.58
CA LYS A 130 3.46 3.51 4.86
C LYS A 130 4.19 4.54 3.99
N VAL A 131 5.47 4.31 3.67
CA VAL A 131 6.19 5.11 2.68
C VAL A 131 5.48 5.07 1.33
N LYS A 132 5.14 3.86 0.83
CA LYS A 132 4.43 3.71 -0.45
C LYS A 132 3.05 4.36 -0.43
N GLU A 133 2.35 4.30 0.69
CA GLU A 133 1.06 4.96 0.88
C GLU A 133 1.20 6.49 0.80
N LEU A 134 2.17 7.07 1.52
CA LEU A 134 2.43 8.51 1.51
C LEU A 134 2.87 9.03 0.14
N VAL A 135 3.72 8.28 -0.57
CA VAL A 135 4.14 8.63 -1.93
C VAL A 135 2.94 8.61 -2.89
N ARG A 136 2.01 7.65 -2.76
CA ARG A 136 0.78 7.62 -3.57
C ARG A 136 -0.17 8.77 -3.25
N ALA A 137 -0.27 9.15 -1.99
CA ALA A 137 -1.15 10.23 -1.56
C ALA A 137 -0.71 11.62 -2.09
N GLN A 138 0.52 11.75 -2.61
CA GLN A 138 1.08 13.01 -3.10
C GLN A 138 0.36 13.55 -4.34
N ALA A 139 -0.11 12.66 -5.22
CA ALA A 139 -0.70 13.05 -6.48
C ALA A 139 -1.83 12.10 -6.87
N ASP A 140 -2.97 12.69 -7.21
CA ASP A 140 -4.10 11.99 -7.80
C ASP A 140 -4.31 12.52 -9.21
N ALA A 141 -4.55 11.63 -10.17
CA ALA A 141 -4.82 12.01 -11.55
C ALA A 141 -6.03 11.22 -12.06
N SER A 142 -6.99 11.94 -12.62
CA SER A 142 -8.20 11.40 -13.25
C SER A 142 -8.21 11.79 -14.72
N PHE A 143 -8.44 10.81 -15.59
CA PHE A 143 -8.49 11.01 -17.04
C PHE A 143 -9.80 10.44 -17.57
N VAL A 144 -10.51 11.25 -18.38
CA VAL A 144 -11.66 10.81 -19.16
C VAL A 144 -11.17 10.56 -20.58
N ILE A 145 -11.36 9.33 -21.07
CA ILE A 145 -10.88 8.92 -22.39
C ILE A 145 -12.00 8.37 -23.28
N ASP A 146 -11.79 8.40 -24.59
CA ASP A 146 -12.63 7.73 -25.59
C ASP A 146 -12.48 6.20 -25.48
N GLY A 147 -13.10 5.63 -24.44
CA GLY A 147 -13.37 4.20 -24.25
C GLY A 147 -12.22 3.22 -24.52
N ALA A 148 -11.63 2.67 -23.45
CA ALA A 148 -10.73 1.51 -23.55
C ALA A 148 -11.37 0.29 -22.83
N PRO A 149 -11.83 -0.75 -23.55
CA PRO A 149 -12.46 -1.92 -22.93
C PRO A 149 -11.50 -2.78 -22.09
N PHE A 150 -10.19 -2.56 -22.25
CA PHE A 150 -9.13 -3.26 -21.52
C PHE A 150 -8.59 -2.47 -20.31
N ALA A 151 -9.08 -1.24 -20.08
CA ALA A 151 -8.70 -0.48 -18.89
C ALA A 151 -9.31 -1.14 -17.65
N GLN A 152 -8.46 -1.79 -16.86
CA GLN A 152 -8.85 -2.47 -15.63
C GLN A 152 -8.00 -1.98 -14.47
N ALA A 153 -8.62 -1.82 -13.30
CA ALA A 153 -7.88 -1.58 -12.07
C ALA A 153 -7.06 -2.82 -11.72
N GLU A 154 -5.90 -2.61 -11.10
CA GLU A 154 -5.20 -3.69 -10.41
C GLU A 154 -6.15 -4.38 -9.42
N ALA A 155 -6.06 -5.70 -9.36
CA ALA A 155 -7.08 -6.53 -8.74
C ALA A 155 -6.42 -7.68 -8.04
#